data_AF-A0A2K8Z2W5-F1
#
_entry.id   AF-A0A2K8Z2W5-F1
#
_cell.length_a   1.000
_cell.length_b   1.000
_cell.length_c   1.000
_cell.angle_alpha   90.00
_cell.angle_beta   90.00
_cell.angle_gamma   90.00
#
_symmetry.space_group_name_H-M   'P 1'
#
loop_
_entity.id
_entity.type
_entity.pdbx_description
1 polymer ?
#
loop_
_entity_poly.entity_id
_entity_poly.type
_entity_poly.pdbx_seq_one_letter_code
_entity_poly.pdbx_strand_id
1 'polypeptide(L)'
;MNTAQATDVTANLELANPEIMEMHSLITKMGFIMMGATHIRFSNQQYLLTWSMGSGAKCVAINMFYRPGLDLYTLDFVKSHSDPARTVRMDRVYGEEVIGVIERETGFYLRL
;
A
#
# COMPACT_ATOMS: atom_id res chain seq x y z
N MET A 1 8.09 -10.08 -18.39
CA MET A 1 9.15 -9.99 -17.37
C MET A 1 9.40 -8.52 -17.07
N ASN A 2 8.93 -8.01 -15.93
CA ASN A 2 9.13 -6.61 -15.51
C ASN A 2 10.13 -6.58 -14.34
N THR A 3 11.39 -6.91 -14.64
CA THR A 3 12.48 -6.87 -13.66
C THR A 3 12.97 -5.45 -13.39
N ALA A 4 12.68 -4.48 -14.27
CA ALA A 4 13.14 -3.10 -14.13
C ALA A 4 12.42 -2.30 -13.01
N GLN A 5 11.14 -2.56 -12.77
CA GLN A 5 10.37 -1.83 -11.75
C GLN A 5 10.69 -2.26 -10.30
N ALA A 6 11.11 -3.51 -10.09
CA ALA A 6 11.48 -4.00 -8.76
C ALA A 6 12.82 -3.41 -8.27
N THR A 7 13.74 -3.12 -9.19
CA THR A 7 15.06 -2.55 -8.86
C THR A 7 14.96 -1.13 -8.31
N ASP A 8 14.04 -0.32 -8.83
CA ASP A 8 13.86 1.09 -8.45
C ASP A 8 13.21 1.26 -7.06
N VAL A 9 12.37 0.30 -6.66
CA VAL A 9 11.74 0.29 -5.33
C VAL A 9 12.77 -0.05 -4.24
N THR A 10 13.69 -0.99 -4.52
CA THR A 10 14.64 -1.49 -3.51
C THR A 10 15.73 -0.45 -3.19
N ALA A 11 16.23 0.30 -4.18
CA ALA A 11 17.27 1.30 -3.97
C ALA A 11 16.82 2.51 -3.14
N ASN A 12 15.54 2.88 -3.21
CA ASN A 12 15.00 3.97 -2.41
C ASN A 12 14.66 3.54 -0.96
N LEU A 13 14.29 2.28 -0.75
CA LEU A 13 13.99 1.72 0.58
C LEU A 13 15.20 1.72 1.55
N GLU A 14 16.43 1.71 1.04
CA GLU A 14 17.65 1.78 1.87
C GLU A 14 17.80 3.12 2.62
N LEU A 15 17.10 4.16 2.18
CA LEU A 15 17.04 5.49 2.82
C LEU A 15 15.75 5.70 3.63
N ALA A 16 14.90 4.67 3.72
CA ALA A 16 13.61 4.76 4.40
C ALA A 16 13.77 4.60 5.92
N ASN A 17 12.95 5.33 6.68
CA ASN A 17 12.87 5.14 8.12
C ASN A 17 12.37 3.71 8.45
N PRO A 18 12.73 3.13 9.60
CA PRO A 18 12.32 1.76 9.98
C PRO A 18 10.81 1.52 9.87
N GLU A 19 9.99 2.52 10.18
CA GLU A 19 8.53 2.43 10.11
C GLU A 19 8.03 2.27 8.66
N ILE A 20 8.67 2.92 7.70
CA ILE A 20 8.34 2.74 6.27
C ILE A 20 8.74 1.33 5.81
N MET A 21 9.90 0.84 6.28
CA MET A 21 10.33 -0.54 5.99
C MET A 21 9.36 -1.56 6.58
N GLU A 22 8.84 -1.30 7.78
CA GLU A 22 7.80 -2.12 8.41
C GLU A 22 6.50 -2.09 7.61
N MET A 23 5.98 -0.91 7.24
CA MET A 23 4.80 -0.76 6.39
C MET A 23 4.95 -1.54 5.08
N HIS A 24 6.11 -1.44 4.44
CA HIS A 24 6.39 -2.19 3.22
C HIS A 24 6.45 -3.71 3.48
N SER A 25 7.01 -4.12 4.62
CA SER A 25 7.12 -5.53 5.01
C SER A 25 5.77 -6.16 5.32
N LEU A 26 4.83 -5.40 5.90
CA LEU A 26 3.45 -5.86 6.14
C LEU A 26 2.74 -6.28 4.85
N ILE A 27 2.97 -5.56 3.75
CA ILE A 27 2.39 -5.92 2.45
C ILE A 27 3.09 -7.11 1.81
N THR A 28 4.38 -7.30 2.12
CA THR A 28 5.31 -8.26 1.51
C THR A 28 5.56 -7.98 0.02
N LYS A 29 6.75 -8.36 -0.45
CA LYS A 29 7.08 -8.28 -1.88
C LYS A 29 6.09 -9.06 -2.75
N MET A 30 5.64 -10.23 -2.27
CA MET A 30 4.68 -11.05 -3.01
C MET A 30 3.30 -10.40 -3.06
N GLY A 31 2.85 -9.77 -1.96
CA GLY A 31 1.57 -9.04 -1.92
C GLY A 31 1.50 -7.91 -2.96
N PHE A 32 2.56 -7.11 -3.09
CA PHE A 32 2.63 -6.09 -4.16
C PHE A 32 2.55 -6.70 -5.57
N ILE A 33 3.22 -7.83 -5.81
CA ILE A 33 3.18 -8.53 -7.09
C ILE A 33 1.77 -9.06 -7.39
N MET A 34 1.11 -9.68 -6.41
CA MET A 34 -0.24 -10.24 -6.57
C MET A 34 -1.30 -9.17 -6.85
N MET A 35 -1.13 -7.96 -6.29
CA MET A 35 -1.98 -6.81 -6.61
C MET A 35 -1.67 -6.16 -7.96
N GLY A 36 -0.59 -6.57 -8.64
CA GLY A 36 -0.07 -5.86 -9.81
C GLY A 36 0.31 -4.42 -9.49
N ALA A 37 0.83 -4.16 -8.28
CA ALA A 37 1.11 -2.81 -7.80
C ALA A 37 2.19 -2.12 -8.64
N THR A 38 1.98 -0.85 -8.96
CA THR A 38 2.93 0.00 -9.69
C THR A 38 3.10 1.34 -9.00
N HIS A 39 4.13 2.10 -9.38
CA HIS A 39 4.39 3.44 -8.82
C HIS A 39 4.46 3.47 -7.28
N ILE A 40 5.10 2.45 -6.68
CA ILE A 40 5.30 2.37 -5.23
C ILE A 40 6.23 3.51 -4.82
N ARG A 41 5.79 4.35 -3.88
CA ARG A 41 6.51 5.53 -3.37
C ARG A 41 6.33 5.63 -1.87
N PHE A 42 7.28 6.26 -1.19
CA PHE A 42 7.16 6.54 0.24
C PHE A 42 7.62 7.96 0.58
N SER A 43 7.18 8.45 1.73
CA SER A 43 7.60 9.73 2.31
C SER A 43 7.91 9.53 3.79
N ASN A 44 9.19 9.65 4.15
CA ASN A 44 9.66 9.55 5.54
C ASN A 44 9.03 10.62 6.45
N GLN A 45 8.86 11.84 5.93
CA GLN A 45 8.29 12.95 6.70
C GLN A 45 6.81 12.75 7.05
N GLN A 46 6.07 12.06 6.18
CA GLN A 46 4.63 11.85 6.34
C GLN A 46 4.28 10.44 6.84
N TYR A 47 5.28 9.59 7.07
CA TYR A 47 5.09 8.16 7.37
C TYR A 47 4.09 7.50 6.40
N LEU A 48 4.32 7.75 5.10
CA LEU A 48 3.37 7.43 4.03
C LEU A 48 4.00 6.45 3.04
N LEU A 49 3.26 5.42 2.67
CA LEU A 49 3.55 4.47 1.59
C LEU A 49 2.37 4.44 0.62
N THR A 50 2.62 4.70 -0.65
CA THR A 50 1.57 4.80 -1.69
C THR A 50 1.89 3.92 -2.88
N TRP A 51 0.86 3.33 -3.51
CA TRP A 51 1.01 2.63 -4.78
C TRP A 51 -0.27 2.69 -5.62
N SER A 52 -0.11 2.52 -6.92
CA SER A 52 -1.21 2.33 -7.87
C SER A 52 -1.52 0.85 -8.02
N MET A 53 -2.80 0.53 -8.19
CA MET A 53 -3.25 -0.85 -8.38
C MET A 53 -3.12 -1.31 -9.84
N GLY A 54 -2.96 -2.62 -10.04
CA GLY A 54 -3.07 -3.23 -11.35
C GLY A 54 -4.51 -3.21 -11.90
N SER A 55 -4.68 -3.69 -13.14
CA SER A 55 -6.01 -3.81 -13.74
C SER A 55 -6.92 -4.79 -12.97
N GLY A 56 -8.23 -4.52 -12.99
CA GLY A 56 -9.24 -5.37 -12.32
C GLY A 56 -9.47 -5.07 -10.83
N ALA A 57 -8.68 -4.18 -10.23
CA ALA A 57 -8.86 -3.71 -8.86
C ALA A 57 -10.13 -2.84 -8.70
N LYS A 58 -10.79 -2.91 -7.54
CA LYS A 58 -11.91 -2.03 -7.17
C LYS A 58 -11.49 -0.58 -6.85
N CYS A 59 -10.19 -0.33 -6.69
CA CYS A 59 -9.60 0.98 -6.47
C CYS A 59 -8.40 1.16 -7.40
N VAL A 60 -8.02 2.40 -7.69
CA VAL A 60 -6.90 2.72 -8.57
C VAL A 60 -5.60 2.96 -7.81
N ALA A 61 -5.67 3.32 -6.53
CA ALA A 61 -4.52 3.53 -5.68
C ALA A 61 -4.84 3.27 -4.22
N ILE A 62 -3.79 3.00 -3.45
CA ILE A 62 -3.84 2.88 -1.99
C ILE A 62 -2.77 3.79 -1.40
N ASN A 63 -3.16 4.55 -0.37
CA ASN A 63 -2.24 5.29 0.48
C ASN A 63 -2.31 4.70 1.89
N MET A 64 -1.17 4.25 2.40
CA MET A 64 -1.02 3.75 3.75
C MET A 64 -0.23 4.76 4.57
N PHE A 65 -0.79 5.20 5.69
CA PHE A 65 -0.16 6.09 6.65
C PHE A 65 0.09 5.33 7.94
N TYR A 66 1.23 5.57 8.58
CA TYR A 66 1.52 5.09 9.93
C TYR A 66 1.53 6.25 10.92
N ARG A 67 1.01 6.01 12.13
CA ARG A 67 1.00 6.99 13.23
C ARG A 67 1.89 6.46 14.37
N PRO A 68 3.19 6.82 14.42
CA PRO A 68 4.15 6.24 15.37
C PRO A 68 3.77 6.37 16.84
N GLY A 69 3.07 7.44 17.23
CA GLY A 69 2.64 7.63 18.62
C GLY A 69 1.45 6.76 19.05
N LEU A 70 0.78 6.10 18.12
CA LEU A 70 -0.41 5.27 18.38
C LEU A 70 -0.24 3.81 17.92
N ASP A 71 0.85 3.51 17.21
CA ASP A 71 1.10 2.21 16.59
C ASP A 71 -0.09 1.71 15.74
N LEU A 72 -0.60 2.61 14.89
CA LEU A 72 -1.79 2.36 14.08
C LEU A 72 -1.63 2.86 12.66
N TYR A 73 -2.29 2.17 11.74
CA TYR A 73 -2.30 2.51 10.33
C TYR A 73 -3.61 3.20 9.91
N THR A 74 -3.53 3.99 8.85
CA THR A 74 -4.67 4.48 8.09
C THR A 74 -4.52 4.07 6.65
N LEU A 75 -5.54 3.46 6.06
CA LEU A 75 -5.55 3.02 4.66
C LEU A 75 -6.60 3.81 3.89
N ASP A 76 -6.17 4.54 2.87
CA ASP A 76 -7.03 5.27 1.94
C ASP A 76 -7.07 4.53 0.59
N PHE A 77 -8.25 4.04 0.23
CA PHE A 77 -8.51 3.39 -1.05
C PHE A 77 -9.15 4.38 -2.01
N VAL A 78 -8.40 4.80 -3.03
CA VAL A 78 -8.87 5.76 -4.03
C VAL A 78 -9.65 5.01 -5.11
N LYS A 79 -10.98 5.14 -5.15
CA LYS A 79 -11.81 4.51 -6.18
C LYS A 79 -11.91 5.42 -7.42
N SER A 80 -11.86 4.82 -8.62
CA SER A 80 -12.16 5.53 -9.88
C SER A 80 -13.06 4.68 -10.76
N HIS A 81 -14.09 5.33 -11.33
CA HIS A 81 -14.40 5.28 -12.78
C HIS A 81 -15.48 6.30 -13.20
N SER A 82 -16.04 7.09 -12.28
CA SER A 82 -16.86 8.27 -12.61
C SER A 82 -16.71 9.33 -11.50
N ASP A 83 -16.55 10.58 -11.90
CA ASP A 83 -16.33 11.75 -11.04
C ASP A 83 -17.47 11.93 -10.01
N PRO A 84 -17.18 12.23 -8.72
CA PRO A 84 -15.86 12.36 -8.10
C PRO A 84 -15.27 11.09 -7.51
N ALA A 85 -13.94 11.01 -7.58
CA ALA A 85 -13.13 9.95 -6.97
C ALA A 85 -13.50 9.82 -5.49
N ARG A 86 -14.05 8.66 -5.13
CA ARG A 86 -14.44 8.36 -3.76
C ARG A 86 -13.28 7.68 -3.06
N THR A 87 -12.73 8.35 -2.05
CA THR A 87 -11.79 7.71 -1.13
C THR A 87 -12.56 6.98 -0.05
N VAL A 88 -12.28 5.69 0.13
CA VAL A 88 -12.70 4.94 1.32
C VAL A 88 -11.52 4.93 2.28
N ARG A 89 -11.71 5.49 3.47
CA ARG A 89 -10.69 5.55 4.51
C ARG A 89 -11.01 4.54 5.60
N MET A 90 -9.98 3.80 6.01
CA MET A 90 -9.99 2.92 7.18
C MET A 90 -8.97 3.44 8.17
N ASP A 91 -9.46 4.03 9.27
CA ASP A 91 -8.62 4.55 10.36
C ASP A 91 -8.39 3.47 11.42
N ARG A 92 -7.25 3.57 12.13
CA ARG A 92 -6.90 2.74 13.29
C ARG A 92 -6.87 1.24 12.99
N VAL A 93 -6.18 0.88 11.92
CA VAL A 93 -5.95 -0.52 11.53
C VAL A 93 -4.69 -1.03 12.23
N TYR A 94 -4.76 -2.21 12.85
CA TYR A 94 -3.57 -2.87 13.41
C TYR A 94 -2.75 -3.56 12.31
N GLY A 95 -1.44 -3.75 12.54
CA GLY A 95 -0.53 -4.31 11.52
C GLY A 95 -0.99 -5.66 10.96
N GLU A 96 -1.46 -6.56 11.83
CA GLU A 96 -1.98 -7.88 11.47
C GLU A 96 -3.27 -7.85 10.63
N GLU A 97 -4.01 -6.75 10.69
CA GLU A 97 -5.27 -6.54 9.96
C GLU A 97 -5.06 -5.92 8.58
N VAL A 98 -3.93 -5.24 8.35
CA VAL A 98 -3.64 -4.47 7.12
C VAL A 98 -3.93 -5.30 5.87
N ILE A 99 -3.38 -6.52 5.78
CA ILE A 99 -3.60 -7.38 4.61
C ILE A 99 -5.08 -7.72 4.42
N GLY A 100 -5.77 -8.12 5.49
CA GLY A 100 -7.19 -8.49 5.39
C GLY A 100 -8.07 -7.31 4.97
N VAL A 101 -7.73 -6.10 5.40
CA VAL A 101 -8.42 -4.86 4.96
C VAL A 101 -8.16 -4.60 3.48
N ILE A 102 -6.91 -4.74 3.01
CA ILE A 102 -6.57 -4.58 1.59
C ILE A 102 -7.29 -5.61 0.73
N GLU A 103 -7.29 -6.89 1.11
CA GLU A 103 -8.00 -7.94 0.37
C GLU A 103 -9.50 -7.64 0.24
N ARG A 104 -10.13 -7.24 1.35
CA ARG A 104 -11.56 -6.90 1.38
C ARG A 104 -11.90 -5.74 0.44
N GLU A 105 -11.12 -4.66 0.49
CA GLU A 105 -11.44 -3.44 -0.27
C GLU A 105 -11.02 -3.53 -1.75
N THR A 106 -9.95 -4.27 -2.06
CA THR A 106 -9.45 -4.41 -3.44
C THR A 106 -10.09 -5.56 -4.19
N GLY A 107 -10.46 -6.64 -3.49
CA GLY A 107 -10.93 -7.90 -4.08
C GLY A 107 -9.82 -8.88 -4.46
N PHE A 108 -8.55 -8.57 -4.20
CA PHE A 108 -7.44 -9.52 -4.38
C PHE A 108 -7.25 -10.37 -3.13
N TYR A 109 -6.70 -11.58 -3.31
CA TYR A 109 -6.31 -12.46 -2.22
C TYR A 109 -4.77 -12.52 -2.18
N LEU A 110 -4.19 -12.12 -1.05
CA LEU A 110 -2.76 -11.88 -0.86
C LEU A 110 -2.10 -12.85 0.14
N ARG A 111 -2.89 -13.59 0.91
CA ARG A 111 -2.40 -14.64 1.81
C ARG A 111 -2.37 -15.96 1.05
N LEU A 112 -1.20 -16.42 0.61
CA LEU A 112 -1.03 -17.77 0.04
C LEU A 112 -1.21 -18.85 1.11
#